data_AF-A0A7S2MJR2-F1
#
_entry.id   AF-A0A7S2MJR2-F1
#
_cell.length_a   1.000
_cell.length_b   1.000
_cell.length_c   1.000
_cell.angle_alpha   90.00
_cell.angle_beta   90.00
_cell.angle_gamma   90.00
#
_symmetry.space_group_name_H-M   'P 1'
#
loop_
_entity.id
_entity.type
_entity.pdbx_description
1 polymer ?
#
loop_
_entity_poly.entity_id
_entity_poly.type
_entity_poly.pdbx_seq_one_letter_code
_entity_poly.pdbx_strand_id
1 'polypeptide(L)'
;SAHYDTQHNFYAQLYGSKTFHLWAPSLLEALHPHPTLHTRHRQSSLAQPLAGLPPRHEVRLRPGDVLYVPPFWTHHVITGAETPTTPGAETPFAMAVSIWSDSVEHCRSKALEALPLPWESEWSAAW
;
A
#
# COMPACT_ATOMS: atom_id res chain seq x y z
N SER A 1 -5.09 -6.90 3.09
CA SER A 1 -3.79 -7.39 2.58
C SER A 1 -2.78 -6.26 2.59
N ALA A 2 -1.50 -6.55 2.81
CA ALA A 2 -0.44 -5.55 2.77
C ALA A 2 -0.08 -5.23 1.31
N HIS A 3 -0.02 -3.95 0.96
CA HIS A 3 0.27 -3.52 -0.41
C HIS A 3 0.92 -2.14 -0.41
N TYR A 4 1.51 -1.75 -1.54
CA TYR A 4 2.02 -0.40 -1.74
C TYR A 4 1.34 0.24 -2.94
N ASP A 5 1.36 1.57 -2.94
CA ASP A 5 0.96 2.38 -4.07
C ASP A 5 2.10 3.29 -4.50
N THR A 6 2.04 3.77 -5.73
CA THR A 6 3.10 4.57 -6.34
C THR A 6 2.83 6.06 -6.23
N GLN A 7 1.64 6.46 -5.79
CA GLN A 7 1.20 7.85 -5.65
C GLN A 7 1.34 8.32 -4.20
N HIS A 8 1.29 9.63 -3.98
CA HIS A 8 1.12 10.20 -2.65
C HIS A 8 -0.31 9.97 -2.18
N ASN A 9 -0.50 9.63 -0.90
CA ASN A 9 -1.82 9.43 -0.32
C ASN A 9 -1.94 10.16 1.03
N PHE A 10 -2.89 11.09 1.13
CA PHE A 10 -3.35 11.64 2.40
C PHE A 10 -4.62 10.93 2.83
N TYR A 11 -4.52 10.16 3.90
CA TYR A 11 -5.59 9.33 4.45
C TYR A 11 -6.23 10.01 5.65
N ALA A 12 -7.42 10.57 5.49
CA ALA A 12 -8.16 11.27 6.53
C ALA A 12 -9.24 10.37 7.14
N GLN A 13 -9.14 10.10 8.44
CA GLN A 13 -10.09 9.26 9.16
C GLN A 13 -11.31 10.08 9.59
N LEU A 14 -12.52 9.66 9.18
CA LEU A 14 -13.75 10.42 9.37
C LEU A 14 -14.62 9.88 10.50
N TYR A 15 -14.68 8.55 10.64
CA TYR A 15 -15.50 7.88 11.66
C TYR A 15 -14.90 6.55 12.06
N GLY A 16 -15.07 6.13 13.31
CA GLY A 16 -14.42 4.92 13.82
C GLY A 16 -12.90 5.07 13.69
N SER A 17 -12.20 3.96 13.57
CA SER A 17 -10.77 3.98 13.80
C SER A 17 -10.03 2.91 12.99
N LYS A 18 -8.84 3.24 12.50
CA LYS A 18 -8.00 2.33 11.71
C LYS A 18 -6.57 2.32 12.22
N THR A 19 -5.93 1.17 12.17
CA THR A 19 -4.50 1.00 12.52
C THR A 19 -3.74 0.68 11.25
N PHE A 20 -2.72 1.48 10.94
CA PHE A 20 -1.82 1.31 9.82
C PHE A 20 -0.52 0.67 10.30
N HIS A 21 -0.16 -0.45 9.69
CA HIS A 21 1.17 -1.03 9.79
C HIS A 21 1.93 -0.65 8.52
N LEU A 22 3.08 0.01 8.67
CA LEU A 22 3.85 0.59 7.57
C LEU A 22 5.24 -0.04 7.49
N TRP A 23 5.64 -0.48 6.30
CA TRP A 23 6.99 -0.97 6.00
C TRP A 23 7.64 -0.05 4.96
N ALA A 24 8.92 0.24 5.18
CA ALA A 24 9.69 1.11 4.29
C ALA A 24 9.87 0.45 2.89
N PRO A 25 10.02 1.24 1.82
CA PRO A 25 10.26 0.71 0.47
C PRO A 25 11.47 -0.23 0.36
N SER A 26 12.49 -0.04 1.22
CA SER A 26 13.67 -0.92 1.30
C SER A 26 13.36 -2.36 1.72
N LEU A 27 12.16 -2.62 2.26
CA LEU A 27 11.70 -3.97 2.62
C LEU A 27 10.83 -4.61 1.55
N LEU A 28 10.64 -3.96 0.39
CA LEU A 28 9.70 -4.42 -0.63
C LEU A 28 10.04 -5.83 -1.13
N GLU A 29 11.31 -6.13 -1.36
CA GLU A 29 11.75 -7.47 -1.76
C GLU A 29 11.38 -8.52 -0.70
N ALA A 30 11.66 -8.23 0.58
CA ALA A 30 11.33 -9.12 1.70
C ALA A 30 9.82 -9.30 1.89
N LEU A 31 8.99 -8.38 1.38
CA LEU A 31 7.53 -8.47 1.40
C LEU A 31 6.96 -9.27 0.22
N HIS A 32 7.80 -9.75 -0.70
CA HIS A 32 7.45 -10.64 -1.80
C HIS A 32 6.17 -10.20 -2.55
N PRO A 33 6.15 -9.00 -3.16
CA PRO A 33 5.00 -8.56 -3.94
C PRO A 33 4.75 -9.52 -5.11
N HIS A 34 3.49 -9.71 -5.47
CA HIS A 34 3.15 -10.47 -6.65
C HIS A 34 3.73 -9.83 -7.93
N PRO A 35 4.07 -10.65 -8.96
CA PRO A 35 4.56 -10.17 -10.25
C PRO A 35 3.64 -9.13 -10.90
N THR A 36 4.20 -8.30 -11.79
CA THR A 36 3.50 -7.16 -12.42
C THR A 36 2.24 -7.54 -13.18
N LEU A 37 2.21 -8.71 -13.82
CA LEU A 37 1.06 -9.22 -14.58
C LEU A 37 0.05 -10.00 -13.72
N HIS A 38 0.30 -10.15 -12.42
CA HIS A 38 -0.60 -10.88 -11.53
C HIS A 38 -1.78 -9.99 -11.09
N THR A 39 -2.95 -10.59 -10.86
CA THR A 39 -4.18 -9.86 -10.43
C THR A 39 -4.03 -9.15 -9.08
N ARG A 40 -3.08 -9.58 -8.27
CA ARG A 40 -2.70 -8.98 -6.99
C ARG A 40 -1.38 -8.20 -7.06
N HIS A 41 -0.99 -7.70 -8.24
CA HIS A 41 0.17 -6.84 -8.41
C HIS A 41 0.19 -5.75 -7.31
N ARG A 42 1.40 -5.52 -6.75
CA ARG A 42 1.69 -4.60 -5.63
C ARG A 42 1.19 -5.04 -4.25
N GLN A 43 0.52 -6.19 -4.14
CA GLN A 43 0.20 -6.81 -2.86
C GLN A 43 1.27 -7.83 -2.48
N SER A 44 1.60 -7.91 -1.20
CA SER A 44 2.44 -8.96 -0.62
C SER A 44 1.80 -10.33 -0.84
N SER A 45 2.61 -11.32 -1.25
CA SER A 45 2.19 -12.72 -1.33
C SER A 45 2.27 -13.46 0.01
N LEU A 46 2.95 -12.89 1.01
CA LEU A 46 3.06 -13.47 2.35
C LEU A 46 1.69 -13.50 3.05
N ALA A 47 1.38 -14.63 3.70
CA ALA A 47 0.24 -14.75 4.60
C ALA A 47 0.40 -13.84 5.82
N GLN A 48 -0.71 -13.43 6.43
CA GLN A 48 -0.67 -12.64 7.66
C GLN A 48 -0.58 -13.52 8.90
N PRO A 49 0.16 -13.10 9.95
CA PRO A 49 1.06 -11.93 9.98
C PRO A 49 2.25 -12.14 9.02
N LEU A 50 2.71 -11.07 8.33
CA LEU A 50 3.60 -11.10 7.15
C LEU A 50 4.96 -11.80 7.40
N ALA A 51 4.95 -13.13 7.52
CA ALA A 51 6.10 -13.99 7.81
C ALA A 51 7.04 -13.46 8.92
N GLY A 52 6.49 -12.76 9.93
CA GLY A 52 7.28 -12.20 11.04
C GLY A 52 8.05 -10.91 10.73
N LEU A 53 7.85 -10.26 9.57
CA LEU A 53 8.38 -8.92 9.29
C LEU A 53 7.62 -7.86 10.09
N PRO A 54 8.23 -7.25 11.13
CA PRO A 54 7.55 -6.23 11.92
C PRO A 54 7.40 -4.95 11.09
N PRO A 55 6.29 -4.20 11.25
CA PRO A 55 6.19 -2.88 10.64
C PRO A 55 7.21 -1.93 11.25
N ARG A 56 7.69 -1.00 10.43
CA ARG A 56 8.54 0.10 10.89
C ARG A 56 7.74 1.12 11.71
N HIS A 57 6.49 1.37 11.30
CA HIS A 57 5.57 2.24 12.04
C HIS A 57 4.22 1.56 12.21
N GLU A 58 3.66 1.71 13.40
CA GLU A 58 2.27 1.38 13.70
C GLU A 58 1.56 2.68 14.10
N VAL A 59 0.52 3.06 13.35
CA VAL A 59 -0.18 4.34 13.53
C VAL A 59 -1.67 4.09 13.66
N ARG A 60 -2.23 4.51 14.79
CA ARG A 60 -3.65 4.47 15.06
C ARG A 60 -4.28 5.81 14.68
N LEU A 61 -5.26 5.79 13.79
CA LEU A 61 -6.04 6.95 13.38
C LEU A 61 -7.42 6.95 14.04
N ARG A 62 -7.78 8.09 14.60
CA ARG A 62 -9.09 8.46 15.16
C ARG A 62 -9.76 9.50 14.25
N PRO A 63 -11.07 9.75 14.42
CA PRO A 63 -11.76 10.79 13.65
C PRO A 63 -11.05 12.14 13.76
N GLY A 64 -10.75 12.75 12.62
CA GLY A 64 -10.00 14.00 12.52
C GLY A 64 -8.50 13.84 12.23
N ASP A 65 -7.93 12.64 12.43
CA ASP A 65 -6.54 12.38 12.10
C ASP A 65 -6.33 12.26 10.59
N VAL A 66 -5.17 12.74 10.13
CA VAL A 66 -4.71 12.59 8.75
C VAL A 66 -3.33 11.93 8.75
N LEU A 67 -3.20 10.82 8.03
CA LEU A 67 -1.93 10.15 7.79
C LEU A 67 -1.47 10.40 6.35
N TYR A 68 -0.26 10.93 6.20
CA TYR A 68 0.42 10.91 4.91
C TYR A 68 1.15 9.58 4.72
N VAL A 69 0.80 8.86 3.65
CA VAL A 69 1.47 7.63 3.20
C VAL A 69 2.29 7.99 1.95
N PRO A 70 3.63 8.00 2.04
CA PRO A 70 4.47 8.30 0.90
C PRO A 70 4.44 7.17 -0.16
N PRO A 71 4.79 7.48 -1.42
CA PRO A 71 4.95 6.48 -2.47
C PRO A 71 5.81 5.29 -2.03
N PHE A 72 5.43 4.09 -2.47
CA PHE A 72 6.10 2.80 -2.25
C PHE A 72 6.16 2.31 -0.80
N TRP A 73 5.56 3.02 0.16
CA TRP A 73 5.40 2.48 1.50
C TRP A 73 4.32 1.40 1.49
N THR A 74 4.75 0.17 1.77
CA THR A 74 3.82 -0.93 1.96
C THR A 74 3.05 -0.68 3.24
N HIS A 75 1.73 -0.79 3.16
CA HIS A 75 0.84 -0.57 4.28
C HIS A 75 -0.20 -1.69 4.40
N HIS A 76 -0.53 -2.02 5.64
CA HIS A 76 -1.64 -2.89 5.98
C HIS A 76 -2.55 -2.19 6.98
N VAL A 77 -3.86 -2.19 6.70
CA VAL A 77 -4.83 -1.42 7.46
C VAL A 77 -5.81 -2.35 8.14
N ILE A 78 -5.94 -2.20 9.45
CA ILE A 78 -6.86 -2.96 10.29
C ILE A 78 -7.94 -2.00 10.81
N THR A 79 -9.21 -2.37 10.67
CA THR A 79 -10.31 -1.60 11.26
C THR A 79 -10.44 -1.97 12.74
N GLY A 80 -10.45 -0.97 13.62
CA GLY A 80 -10.58 -1.20 15.07
C GLY A 80 -12.03 -1.38 15.51
N ALA A 81 -12.22 -2.07 16.64
CA ALA A 81 -13.53 -2.32 17.27
C ALA A 81 -14.16 -1.09 17.96
N GLU A 82 -13.39 -0.03 18.14
CA GLU A 82 -13.83 1.20 18.80
C GLU A 82 -14.77 1.99 17.88
N THR A 83 -16.03 1.56 17.88
CA THR A 83 -17.18 2.31 17.45
C THR A 83 -17.75 2.97 18.71
N PRO A 84 -18.10 4.28 18.72
CA PRO A 84 -18.80 4.88 19.85
C PRO A 84 -20.10 4.13 20.13
N THR A 85 -20.05 3.24 21.13
CA THR A 85 -21.15 2.62 21.89
C THR A 85 -22.50 2.55 21.17
N THR A 86 -22.68 1.58 20.29
CA THR A 86 -24.00 0.97 20.08
C THR A 86 -23.93 -0.45 20.63
N PRO A 87 -24.65 -0.76 21.73
CA PRO A 87 -24.75 -2.13 22.23
C PRO A 87 -25.31 -3.03 21.11
N GLY A 88 -24.56 -4.05 20.68
CA GLY A 88 -24.97 -5.00 19.64
C GLY A 88 -24.29 -4.85 18.27
N ALA A 89 -23.33 -3.94 18.10
CA ALA A 89 -22.55 -3.88 16.85
C ALA A 89 -21.51 -5.02 16.79
N GLU A 90 -21.88 -6.12 16.13
CA GLU A 90 -21.03 -7.31 15.97
C GLU A 90 -19.84 -7.11 15.00
N THR A 91 -19.80 -6.01 14.24
CA THR A 91 -18.74 -5.75 13.26
C THR A 91 -18.14 -4.35 13.42
N PRO A 92 -16.79 -4.23 13.49
CA PRO A 92 -16.12 -2.92 13.53
C PRO A 92 -16.43 -2.08 12.29
N PHE A 93 -16.96 -0.87 12.48
CA PHE A 93 -17.29 0.07 11.41
C PHE A 93 -16.39 1.32 11.45
N ALA A 94 -15.86 1.72 10.29
CA ALA A 94 -15.05 2.92 10.15
C ALA A 94 -15.14 3.52 8.74
N MET A 95 -15.10 4.85 8.66
CA MET A 95 -15.08 5.61 7.40
C MET A 95 -13.87 6.51 7.31
N ALA A 96 -13.33 6.67 6.11
CA ALA A 96 -12.18 7.52 5.82
C ALA A 96 -12.21 7.95 4.35
N VAL A 97 -11.46 8.99 4.03
CA VAL A 97 -11.21 9.43 2.65
C VAL A 97 -9.72 9.41 2.36
N SER A 98 -9.35 8.95 1.16
CA SER A 98 -7.98 9.01 0.66
C SER A 98 -7.90 10.02 -0.47
N ILE A 99 -6.94 10.93 -0.37
CA ILE A 99 -6.69 11.96 -1.38
C ILE A 99 -5.35 11.63 -2.03
N TRP A 100 -5.38 11.39 -3.34
CA TRP A 100 -4.25 10.88 -4.10
C TRP A 100 -3.69 11.96 -5.02
N SER A 101 -2.37 12.06 -5.09
CA SER A 101 -1.69 12.86 -6.11
C SER A 101 -0.51 12.09 -6.71
N ASP A 102 -0.23 12.37 -7.98
CA ASP A 102 0.87 11.70 -8.67
C ASP A 102 2.22 12.03 -8.03
N SER A 103 3.05 11.00 -7.89
CA SER A 103 4.47 11.16 -7.55
C SER A 103 5.31 11.24 -8.81
N VAL A 104 6.52 11.77 -8.68
CA VAL A 104 7.48 11.83 -9.79
C VAL A 104 7.80 10.42 -10.29
N GLU A 105 7.95 9.46 -9.39
CA GLU A 105 8.23 8.06 -9.67
C GLU A 105 7.06 7.39 -10.41
N HIS A 106 5.82 7.67 -10.01
CA HIS A 106 4.61 7.18 -10.69
C HIS A 106 4.57 7.67 -12.15
N CYS A 107 4.78 8.97 -12.36
CA CYS A 107 4.82 9.56 -13.69
C CYS A 107 5.95 8.95 -14.54
N ARG A 108 7.14 8.74 -13.95
CA ARG A 108 8.27 8.11 -14.64
C ARG A 108 8.00 6.65 -15.00
N SER A 109 7.40 5.85 -14.10
CA SER A 109 7.03 4.45 -14.40
C SER A 109 6.09 4.39 -15.58
N LYS A 110 5.03 5.22 -15.58
CA LYS A 110 4.10 5.31 -16.71
C LYS A 110 4.78 5.71 -18.01
N ALA A 111 5.71 6.67 -17.95
CA ALA A 111 6.46 7.09 -19.14
C ALA A 111 7.34 5.96 -19.68
N LEU A 112 8.00 5.18 -18.81
CA LEU A 112 8.82 4.04 -19.18
C LEU A 112 8.00 2.90 -19.77
N GLU A 113 6.85 2.58 -19.18
CA GLU A 113 5.93 1.54 -19.66
C GLU A 113 5.29 1.90 -21.01
N ALA A 114 5.19 3.20 -21.32
CA ALA A 114 4.72 3.69 -22.61
C ALA A 114 5.80 3.71 -23.69
N LEU A 115 7.08 3.50 -23.34
CA LEU A 115 8.13 3.39 -24.34
C LEU A 115 7.86 2.14 -25.19
N PRO A 116 8.05 2.22 -26.52
CA PRO A 116 8.10 1.02 -27.32
C PRO A 116 9.23 0.15 -26.78
N LEU A 117 8.98 -1.15 -26.64
CA LEU A 117 10.06 -2.10 -26.43
C LEU A 117 11.11 -1.84 -27.53
N PRO A 118 12.40 -1.73 -27.19
CA PRO A 118 13.42 -1.53 -28.20
C PRO A 118 13.29 -2.64 -29.24
N TRP A 119 13.11 -2.24 -30.50
CA TRP A 119 13.19 -3.17 -31.60
C TRP A 119 14.68 -3.47 -31.82
N GLU A 120 15.19 -4.49 -31.14
CA GLU A 120 16.50 -5.04 -31.49
C GLU A 120 16.32 -5.87 -32.77
N SER A 121 16.89 -5.40 -33.87
CA SER A 121 16.97 -6.17 -35.11
C SER A 121 17.91 -7.36 -34.98
N GLU A 122 18.85 -7.30 -34.02
CA GLU A 122 19.82 -8.34 -33.72
C GLU A 122 20.00 -8.43 -32.20
N TRP A 123 19.68 -9.59 -31.63
CA TRP A 123 20.01 -9.89 -30.25
C TRP A 123 21.43 -10.45 -30.23
N SER A 124 22.39 -9.75 -29.64
CA SER A 124 23.76 -10.27 -29.53
C SER A 124 23.75 -11.59 -28.74
N ALA A 125 24.43 -12.61 -29.25
CA ALA A 125 24.50 -13.96 -28.67
C ALA A 125 25.32 -14.04 -27.36
N ALA A 126 25.30 -13.00 -26.54
CA ALA A 126 26.06 -12.93 -25.29
C ALA A 126 25.22 -13.45 -24.11
N TRP A 127 25.16 -14.79 -23.99
CA TRP A 127 24.96 -15.51 -22.73
C TRP A 127 25.84 -16.76 -22.72
#